data_AF-A0A517XUE3-F1
#
_entry.id   AF-A0A517XUE3-F1
#
_cell.length_a   1.000
_cell.length_b   1.000
_cell.length_c   1.000
_cell.angle_alpha   90.00
_cell.angle_beta   90.00
_cell.angle_gamma   90.00
#
_symmetry.space_group_name_H-M   'P 1'
#
loop_
_entity.id
_entity.type
_entity.pdbx_description
1 polymer ?
#
loop_
_entity_poly.entity_id
_entity_poly.type
_entity_poly.pdbx_seq_one_letter_code
_entity_poly.pdbx_strand_id
1 'polypeptide(L)'
;MFRVLLPAVVTAVLVAGGGSVAQDAKKDTKKADPAPKAKGFLPQNYGKLGLTDTQKQQVYEVQAKYNTEIDKLDAKIRELKAARDKEVKAVLTPEQKKRLEEILLGK
;
A
#
# COMPACT_ATOMS: atom_id res chain seq x y z
N MET A 1 -28.35 -14.19 4.75
CA MET A 1 -29.26 -13.16 4.19
C MET A 1 -28.54 -12.48 3.04
N PHE A 2 -28.84 -12.92 1.82
CA PHE A 2 -28.30 -12.39 0.56
C PHE A 2 -29.01 -11.09 0.20
N ARG A 3 -28.25 -10.05 -0.18
CA ARG A 3 -28.80 -8.89 -0.88
C ARG A 3 -27.93 -8.56 -2.08
N VAL A 4 -28.36 -9.12 -3.20
CA VAL A 4 -28.11 -8.68 -4.58
C VAL A 4 -28.76 -7.31 -4.76
N LEU A 5 -28.11 -6.40 -5.50
CA LEU A 5 -28.78 -5.36 -6.28
C LEU A 5 -27.80 -4.75 -7.30
N LEU A 6 -27.92 -5.22 -8.55
CA LEU A 6 -27.53 -4.51 -9.77
C LEU A 6 -28.49 -3.31 -9.97
N PRO A 7 -28.07 -2.27 -10.70
CA PRO A 7 -28.80 -2.05 -11.95
C PRO A 7 -27.92 -1.63 -13.12
N ALA A 8 -28.17 -2.27 -14.26
CA ALA A 8 -27.87 -1.76 -15.57
C ALA A 8 -28.95 -0.73 -15.95
N VAL A 9 -28.54 0.46 -16.39
CA VAL A 9 -29.42 1.38 -17.13
C VAL A 9 -28.71 1.74 -18.42
N VAL A 10 -29.20 1.15 -19.50
CA VAL A 10 -28.93 1.54 -20.88
C VAL A 10 -29.79 2.76 -21.18
N THR A 11 -29.19 3.84 -21.68
CA THR A 11 -29.94 4.92 -22.33
C THR A 11 -29.18 5.32 -23.58
N ALA A 12 -29.72 4.91 -24.73
CA ALA A 12 -29.39 5.45 -26.03
C ALA A 12 -30.54 6.39 -26.42
N VAL A 13 -30.23 7.58 -26.96
CA VAL A 13 -30.94 8.24 -28.08
C VAL A 13 -30.11 9.44 -28.56
N LEU A 14 -30.05 9.53 -29.89
CA LEU A 14 -29.33 10.45 -30.76
C LEU A 14 -29.69 11.94 -30.59
N VAL A 15 -28.72 12.81 -30.89
CA VAL A 15 -28.99 14.11 -31.54
C VAL A 15 -28.08 14.22 -32.77
N ALA A 16 -28.70 14.32 -33.95
CA ALA A 16 -28.06 14.69 -35.20
C ALA A 16 -27.94 16.22 -35.29
N GLY A 17 -26.78 16.71 -35.74
CA GLY A 17 -26.56 18.11 -36.08
C GLY A 17 -25.39 18.20 -37.05
N GLY A 18 -25.68 18.51 -38.33
CA GLY A 18 -24.68 18.68 -39.38
C GLY A 18 -23.91 20.00 -39.24
N GLY A 19 -22.85 20.13 -40.04
CA GLY A 19 -22.14 21.39 -40.25
C GLY A 19 -20.62 21.24 -40.24
N SER A 20 -20.05 21.01 -41.41
CA SER A 20 -18.64 21.27 -41.69
C SER A 20 -18.39 22.79 -41.68
N VAL A 21 -17.67 23.29 -40.69
CA VAL A 21 -16.91 24.55 -40.76
C VAL A 21 -15.57 24.33 -40.05
N ALA A 22 -14.50 24.32 -40.85
CA ALA A 22 -13.15 24.52 -40.38
C ALA A 22 -13.03 25.96 -39.85
N GLN A 23 -12.75 26.10 -38.56
CA GLN A 23 -12.16 27.30 -37.99
C GLN A 23 -11.23 26.90 -36.85
N ASP A 24 -9.97 27.27 -37.02
CA ASP A 24 -8.90 27.28 -36.04
C ASP A 24 -9.36 27.62 -34.61
N ALA A 25 -9.50 26.58 -33.79
CA ALA A 25 -9.41 26.70 -32.35
C ALA A 25 -8.19 25.90 -31.92
N LYS A 26 -7.12 26.64 -31.59
CA LYS A 26 -5.89 26.14 -30.99
C LYS A 26 -6.26 25.09 -29.94
N LYS A 27 -5.92 23.84 -30.26
CA LYS A 27 -5.99 22.71 -29.37
C LYS A 27 -4.93 22.97 -28.29
N ASP A 28 -5.33 23.67 -27.23
CA ASP A 28 -4.62 23.72 -25.95
C ASP A 28 -4.57 22.28 -25.43
N THR A 29 -3.64 21.53 -26.00
CA THR A 29 -3.10 20.30 -25.46
C THR A 29 -2.33 20.72 -24.22
N LYS A 30 -3.06 20.95 -23.12
CA LYS A 30 -2.50 20.77 -21.77
C LYS A 30 -1.92 19.37 -21.78
N LYS A 31 -0.60 19.28 -22.01
CA LYS A 31 0.19 18.11 -21.68
C LYS A 31 -0.20 17.79 -20.25
N ALA A 32 -0.90 16.67 -20.06
CA ALA A 32 -1.06 16.12 -18.73
C ALA A 32 0.36 16.00 -18.17
N ASP A 33 0.62 16.68 -17.04
CA ASP A 33 1.88 16.53 -16.35
C ASP A 33 2.13 15.04 -16.14
N PRO A 34 3.36 14.55 -16.40
CA PRO A 34 3.68 13.15 -16.19
C PRO A 34 3.33 12.78 -14.75
N ALA A 35 2.55 11.72 -14.58
CA ALA A 35 2.15 11.22 -13.27
C ALA A 35 3.39 11.12 -12.34
N PRO A 36 3.27 11.51 -11.07
CA PRO A 36 4.40 11.53 -10.16
C PRO A 36 5.03 10.14 -10.06
N LYS A 37 6.33 10.06 -10.32
CA LYS A 37 7.10 8.82 -10.21
C LYS A 37 7.06 8.32 -8.76
N ALA A 38 6.71 7.05 -8.58
CA ALA A 38 6.83 6.38 -7.30
C ALA A 38 8.29 6.41 -6.82
N LYS A 39 8.47 6.56 -5.51
CA LYS A 39 9.78 6.60 -4.85
C LYS A 39 9.97 5.32 -4.07
N GLY A 40 11.18 4.77 -4.10
CA GLY A 40 11.50 3.53 -3.39
C GLY A 40 12.97 3.14 -3.57
N PHE A 41 13.31 1.97 -3.02
CA PHE A 41 14.63 1.36 -3.17
C PHE A 41 14.49 0.05 -3.94
N LEU A 42 15.43 -0.20 -4.84
CA LEU A 42 15.48 -1.50 -5.50
C LEU A 42 15.81 -2.59 -4.48
N PRO A 43 15.21 -3.78 -4.59
CA PRO A 43 15.61 -4.92 -3.79
C PRO A 43 17.09 -5.22 -3.95
N GLN A 44 17.66 -5.92 -2.98
CA GLN A 44 19.08 -6.25 -2.98
C GLN A 44 19.49 -6.91 -4.30
N ASN A 45 20.60 -6.46 -4.89
CA ASN A 45 21.14 -6.89 -6.18
C ASN A 45 20.32 -6.55 -7.44
N TYR A 46 19.08 -6.02 -7.34
CA TYR A 46 18.28 -5.68 -8.54
C TYR A 46 18.92 -4.56 -9.37
N GLY A 47 19.69 -3.67 -8.75
CA GLY A 47 20.46 -2.64 -9.46
C GLY A 47 21.52 -3.18 -10.41
N LYS A 48 21.94 -4.45 -10.25
CA LYS A 48 22.96 -5.10 -11.10
C LYS A 48 22.38 -5.70 -12.39
N LEU A 49 21.05 -5.68 -12.56
CA LEU A 49 20.36 -6.34 -13.67
C LEU A 49 20.18 -5.44 -14.91
N GLY A 50 20.67 -4.21 -14.88
CA GLY A 50 20.51 -3.28 -15.99
C GLY A 50 19.05 -2.88 -16.25
N LEU A 51 18.23 -2.78 -15.18
CA LEU A 51 16.81 -2.45 -15.29
C LEU A 51 16.59 -1.07 -15.94
N THR A 52 15.63 -1.02 -16.86
CA THR A 52 15.11 0.24 -17.41
C THR A 52 14.40 1.06 -16.34
N ASP A 53 14.26 2.37 -16.56
CA ASP A 53 13.56 3.23 -15.60
C ASP A 53 12.08 2.85 -15.44
N THR A 54 11.43 2.38 -16.50
CA THR A 54 10.06 1.84 -16.44
C THR A 54 9.96 0.63 -15.51
N GLN A 55 10.92 -0.31 -15.60
CA GLN A 55 10.94 -1.47 -14.71
C GLN A 55 11.19 -1.07 -13.25
N LYS A 56 12.10 -0.13 -12.99
CA LYS A 56 12.33 0.39 -11.62
C LYS A 56 11.05 1.01 -11.06
N GLN A 57 10.34 1.79 -11.88
CA GLN A 57 9.08 2.43 -11.52
C GLN A 57 8.02 1.38 -11.16
N GLN A 58 7.89 0.32 -11.96
CA GLN A 58 6.99 -0.81 -11.66
C GLN A 58 7.38 -1.54 -10.35
N VAL A 59 8.67 -1.72 -10.09
CA VAL A 59 9.14 -2.30 -8.81
C VAL A 59 8.69 -1.45 -7.62
N TYR A 60 8.83 -0.12 -7.70
CA TYR A 60 8.41 0.77 -6.62
C TYR A 60 6.89 0.76 -6.41
N GLU A 61 6.09 0.67 -7.46
CA GLU A 61 4.64 0.56 -7.37
C GLU A 61 4.22 -0.76 -6.72
N VAL A 62 4.86 -1.87 -7.08
CA VAL A 62 4.63 -3.17 -6.45
C VAL A 62 4.98 -3.11 -4.97
N GLN A 63 6.12 -2.53 -4.61
CA GLN A 63 6.50 -2.35 -3.21
C GLN A 63 5.47 -1.50 -2.45
N ALA A 64 5.07 -0.35 -2.98
CA ALA A 64 4.10 0.54 -2.34
C ALA A 64 2.76 -0.16 -2.09
N LYS A 65 2.29 -0.97 -3.06
CA LYS A 65 1.06 -1.76 -2.94
C LYS A 65 1.09 -2.69 -1.73
N TYR A 66 2.22 -3.33 -1.45
CA TYR A 66 2.30 -4.34 -0.38
C TYR A 66 2.79 -3.78 0.95
N ASN A 67 3.68 -2.78 0.95
CA ASN A 67 4.26 -2.23 2.18
C ASN A 67 3.20 -1.74 3.16
N THR A 68 2.13 -1.11 2.66
CA THR A 68 1.03 -0.65 3.52
C THR A 68 0.38 -1.79 4.31
N GLU A 69 0.20 -2.96 3.69
CA GLU A 69 -0.40 -4.11 4.39
C GLU A 69 0.60 -4.84 5.27
N ILE A 70 1.86 -4.92 4.84
CA ILE A 70 2.97 -5.44 5.65
C ILE A 70 3.10 -4.64 6.95
N ASP A 71 3.09 -3.31 6.88
CA ASP A 71 3.23 -2.44 8.05
C ASP A 71 2.10 -2.66 9.07
N LYS A 72 0.87 -2.87 8.60
CA LYS A 72 -0.27 -3.20 9.48
C LYS A 72 -0.10 -4.55 10.15
N LEU A 73 0.32 -5.56 9.40
CA LEU A 73 0.55 -6.91 9.94
C LEU A 73 1.70 -6.91 10.94
N ASP A 74 2.77 -6.17 10.67
CA ASP A 74 3.89 -6.00 11.60
C ASP A 74 3.47 -5.29 12.89
N ALA A 75 2.64 -4.25 12.80
CA ALA A 75 2.03 -3.63 13.98
C ALA A 75 1.22 -4.65 14.78
N LYS A 76 0.42 -5.49 14.12
CA LYS A 76 -0.38 -6.52 14.79
C LYS A 76 0.49 -7.59 15.45
N ILE A 77 1.56 -8.00 14.79
CA ILE A 77 2.54 -8.94 15.35
C ILE A 77 3.19 -8.35 16.60
N ARG A 78 3.54 -7.05 16.61
CA ARG A 78 4.12 -6.38 17.78
C ARG A 78 3.13 -6.36 18.96
N GLU A 79 1.86 -6.02 18.70
CA GLU A 79 0.81 -6.06 19.72
C GLU A 79 0.66 -7.47 20.33
N LEU A 80 0.56 -8.50 19.48
CA LEU A 80 0.38 -9.87 19.94
C LEU A 80 1.58 -10.39 20.73
N LYS A 81 2.80 -10.04 20.31
CA LYS A 81 4.01 -10.37 21.06
C LYS A 81 3.99 -9.72 22.44
N ALA A 82 3.66 -8.43 22.53
CA ALA A 82 3.58 -7.73 23.81
C ALA A 82 2.49 -8.32 24.74
N ALA A 83 1.31 -8.63 24.19
CA ALA A 83 0.22 -9.26 24.94
C ALA A 83 0.62 -10.63 25.47
N ARG A 84 1.16 -11.51 24.61
CA ARG A 84 1.68 -12.82 24.99
C ARG A 84 2.75 -12.68 26.08
N ASP A 85 3.72 -11.79 25.91
CA ASP A 85 4.82 -11.65 26.87
C ASP A 85 4.31 -11.15 28.24
N LYS A 86 3.26 -10.32 28.25
CA LYS A 86 2.55 -9.92 29.48
C LYS A 86 1.84 -11.11 30.12
N GLU A 87 1.12 -11.91 29.36
CA GLU A 87 0.43 -13.11 29.86
C GLU A 87 1.41 -14.15 30.41
N VAL A 88 2.52 -14.38 29.70
CA VAL A 88 3.62 -15.25 30.17
C VAL A 88 4.21 -14.74 31.48
N LYS A 89 4.40 -13.43 31.65
CA LYS A 89 4.84 -12.88 32.93
C LYS A 89 3.75 -12.99 34.01
N ALA A 90 2.47 -12.93 33.65
CA ALA A 90 1.38 -12.95 34.61
C ALA A 90 1.30 -14.27 35.39
N VAL A 91 1.63 -15.40 34.77
CA VAL A 91 1.58 -16.73 35.42
C VAL A 91 2.68 -16.98 36.46
N LEU A 92 3.69 -16.10 36.52
CA LEU A 92 4.78 -16.23 37.49
C LEU A 92 4.36 -15.80 38.90
N THR A 93 4.91 -16.47 39.92
CA THR A 93 4.76 -16.04 41.32
C THR A 93 5.48 -14.71 41.57
N PRO A 94 5.13 -13.98 42.65
CA PRO A 94 5.84 -12.74 43.00
C PRO A 94 7.36 -12.93 43.14
N GLU A 95 7.80 -14.03 43.74
CA GLU A 95 9.21 -14.36 43.94
C GLU A 95 9.91 -14.63 42.60
N GLN A 96 9.25 -15.35 41.69
CA GLN A 96 9.75 -15.61 40.34
C GLN A 96 9.85 -14.33 39.51
N LYS A 97 8.88 -13.42 39.63
CA LYS A 97 8.93 -12.09 38.96
C LYS A 97 10.11 -11.27 39.45
N LYS A 98 10.34 -11.22 40.77
CA LYS A 98 11.48 -10.53 41.36
C LYS A 98 12.81 -11.12 40.89
N ARG A 99 12.92 -12.46 40.87
CA ARG A 99 14.13 -13.13 40.38
C ARG A 99 14.38 -12.86 38.89
N LEU A 100 13.32 -12.86 38.08
CA LEU A 100 13.42 -12.51 36.66
C LEU A 100 13.91 -11.07 36.45
N GLU A 101 13.44 -10.12 37.25
CA GLU A 101 13.88 -8.73 37.21
C GLU A 101 15.37 -8.57 37.56
N GLU A 102 15.85 -9.26 38.61
CA GLU A 102 17.27 -9.29 38.98
C GLU A 102 18.14 -9.77 37.80
N ILE A 103 17.75 -10.87 37.16
CA ILE A 103 18.46 -11.44 36.00
C ILE A 103 18.48 -10.44 34.83
N LEU A 104 17.36 -9.78 34.53
CA LEU A 104 17.27 -8.81 33.43
C LEU A 104 18.10 -7.54 33.67
N LEU A 105 18.32 -7.18 34.94
CA LEU A 105 19.18 -6.08 35.35
C LEU A 105 20.66 -6.48 35.49
N GLY A 106 20.99 -7.76 35.27
CA GLY A 106 22.35 -8.29 35.39
C GLY A 106 22.88 -8.34 36.82
N LYS A 107 21.99 -8.54 37.81
CA LYS A 107 22.33 -8.62 39.25
C LYS A 107 22.38 -10.05 39.77
#